data_AF-A0A1Q3GIM5-F1
#
_entry.id   AF-A0A1Q3GIM5-F1
#
_cell.length_a   1.000
_cell.length_b   1.000
_cell.length_c   1.000
_cell.angle_alpha   90.00
_cell.angle_beta   90.00
_cell.angle_gamma   90.00
#
_symmetry.space_group_name_H-M   'P 1'
#
loop_
_entity.id
_entity.type
_entity.pdbx_description
1 polymer ?
#
loop_
_entity_poly.entity_id
_entity_poly.type
_entity_poly.pdbx_seq_one_letter_code
_entity_poly.pdbx_strand_id
1 'polypeptide(L)'
;MTNQEKDKLIQELQAKLVKYETKRFKAKAKKKRLFKLLGLFLYKSSFKTFFGARVYTDFQNFWDKWSIWIKTERSRKTLPENATRDFIASLVARVVRIGLIGFSIALIPVVMVVWQSFMINKQNRLLAIQTRQVEAQTQLAEANRRSSLVFLMSNIMDKVDQEIRNDKQYQDTLKNPLVLTAKRITEHKLEFIFRDDGISLDSLRDAIPKKKLSSQLEGRIISLCNSLKPYRYLEEGSLVQQSLSPERGQLLVSLIESNIDTKSIFKKTTFEGADLEKSTFEYADLNLLNLKKSNLMAANLFRAYLIKANLEGANLNYANMKLSALLGVNLKEGSLNYTDLSSANLDYADLSEANLIKANLNGAYLMGTNLSGANLKGAYLGKAFLLGNVYEGSLDKPISKVFSKGSSGTIAPILYKALLNDETNFDGAYVTDPRFFQKINKYILNDTERPFDLNRYKITKLKDEDVEILMSKHWIRKNWRVGRKNVPIYQIRLK
;
A
#
# COMPACT_ATOMS: atom_id res chain seq x y z
N MET A 1 -40.32 5.24 101.64
CA MET A 1 -40.17 6.61 101.12
C MET A 1 -40.52 7.59 102.22
N THR A 2 -39.59 8.45 102.59
CA THR A 2 -39.87 9.62 103.44
C THR A 2 -40.75 10.61 102.65
N ASN A 3 -41.51 11.47 103.33
CA ASN A 3 -42.43 12.40 102.66
C ASN A 3 -41.73 13.31 101.63
N GLN A 4 -40.46 13.67 101.84
CA GLN A 4 -39.66 14.42 100.88
C GLN A 4 -39.37 13.66 99.56
N GLU A 5 -39.27 12.33 99.60
CA GLU A 5 -39.03 11.53 98.38
C GLU A 5 -40.30 11.41 97.53
N LYS A 6 -41.48 11.36 98.16
CA LYS A 6 -42.77 11.35 97.46
C LYS A 6 -43.01 12.66 96.70
N ASP A 7 -42.74 13.80 97.32
CA ASP A 7 -42.97 15.10 96.69
C ASP A 7 -42.04 15.34 95.49
N LYS A 8 -40.78 14.89 95.59
CA LYS A 8 -39.84 14.89 94.46
C LYS A 8 -40.35 14.03 93.30
N LEU A 9 -40.85 12.83 93.58
CA LEU A 9 -41.36 11.91 92.54
C LEU A 9 -42.63 12.48 91.86
N ILE A 10 -43.51 13.12 92.63
CA ILE A 10 -44.72 13.76 92.10
C ILE A 10 -44.35 14.92 91.18
N GLN A 11 -43.42 15.79 91.58
CA GLN A 11 -42.95 16.89 90.72
C GLN A 11 -42.29 16.35 89.44
N GLU A 12 -41.49 15.28 89.53
CA GLU A 12 -40.83 14.69 88.37
C GLU A 12 -41.83 14.04 87.38
N LEU A 13 -42.87 13.39 87.90
CA LEU A 13 -43.95 12.82 87.10
C LEU A 13 -44.81 13.91 86.42
N GLN A 14 -45.12 14.99 87.12
CA GLN A 14 -45.83 16.14 86.55
C GLN A 14 -45.03 16.80 85.43
N ALA A 15 -43.71 16.99 85.63
CA ALA A 15 -42.83 17.53 84.59
C ALA A 15 -42.74 16.60 83.36
N LYS A 16 -42.68 15.27 83.56
CA LYS A 16 -42.72 14.28 82.47
C LYS A 16 -44.06 14.30 81.73
N LEU A 17 -45.19 14.48 82.43
CA LEU A 17 -46.52 14.57 81.83
C LEU A 17 -46.64 15.78 80.89
N VAL A 18 -46.23 16.96 81.36
CA VAL A 18 -46.25 18.21 80.57
C VAL A 18 -45.36 18.10 79.32
N LYS A 19 -44.18 17.47 79.45
CA LYS A 19 -43.27 17.23 78.32
C LYS A 19 -43.85 16.26 77.29
N TYR A 20 -44.62 15.26 77.74
CA TYR A 20 -45.29 14.31 76.86
C TYR A 20 -46.46 14.95 76.12
N GLU A 21 -47.27 15.76 76.81
CA GLU A 21 -48.39 16.48 76.20
C GLU A 21 -47.94 17.50 75.15
N THR A 22 -46.89 18.27 75.44
CA THR A 22 -46.32 19.24 74.48
C THR A 22 -45.75 18.56 73.22
N LYS A 23 -45.05 17.42 73.34
CA LYS A 23 -44.62 16.62 72.18
C LYS A 23 -45.82 16.10 71.37
N ARG A 24 -46.86 15.60 72.04
CA ARG A 24 -48.08 15.10 71.39
C ARG A 24 -48.81 16.22 70.63
N PHE A 25 -48.86 17.43 71.19
CA PHE A 25 -49.43 18.61 70.52
C PHE A 25 -48.63 19.05 69.30
N LYS A 26 -47.29 19.13 69.39
CA LYS A 26 -46.42 19.49 68.25
C LYS A 26 -46.51 18.47 67.09
N ALA A 27 -46.55 17.17 67.40
CA ALA A 27 -46.72 16.12 66.40
C ALA A 27 -48.11 16.20 65.70
N LYS A 28 -49.18 16.45 66.46
CA LYS A 28 -50.52 16.69 65.91
C LYS A 28 -50.56 17.92 64.99
N ALA A 29 -49.89 19.02 65.36
CA ALA A 29 -49.83 20.24 64.55
C ALA A 29 -49.07 20.02 63.23
N LYS A 30 -47.93 19.30 63.25
CA LYS A 30 -47.14 19.00 62.03
C LYS A 30 -47.92 18.12 61.05
N LYS A 31 -48.61 17.09 61.55
CA LYS A 31 -49.49 16.23 60.73
C LYS A 31 -50.62 17.04 60.09
N LYS A 32 -51.27 17.93 60.84
CA LYS A 32 -52.33 18.82 60.32
C LYS A 32 -51.84 19.76 59.20
N ARG A 33 -50.60 20.26 59.29
CA ARG A 33 -50.00 21.17 58.29
C ARG A 33 -49.63 20.45 56.98
N LEU A 34 -49.05 19.25 57.09
CA LEU A 34 -48.65 18.43 55.94
C LEU A 34 -49.86 17.93 55.13
N PHE A 35 -50.94 17.58 55.82
CA PHE A 35 -52.21 17.22 55.17
C PHE A 35 -52.88 18.40 54.47
N LYS A 36 -52.74 19.63 54.98
CA LYS A 36 -53.27 20.84 54.33
C LYS A 36 -52.54 21.13 53.00
N LEU A 37 -51.22 20.91 52.97
CA LEU A 37 -50.38 21.08 51.77
C LEU A 37 -50.68 20.03 50.69
N LEU A 38 -50.88 18.77 51.09
CA LEU A 38 -51.29 17.68 50.18
C LEU A 38 -52.64 17.96 49.53
N GLY A 39 -53.62 18.45 50.29
CA GLY A 39 -54.90 18.90 49.75
C GLY A 39 -54.76 20.02 48.73
N LEU A 40 -53.97 21.04 49.06
CA LEU A 40 -53.72 22.18 48.17
C LEU A 40 -53.02 21.79 46.85
N PHE A 41 -52.12 20.80 46.87
CA PHE A 41 -51.45 20.32 45.66
C PHE A 41 -52.41 19.56 44.75
N LEU A 42 -53.23 18.68 45.33
CA LEU A 42 -54.14 17.82 44.57
C LEU A 42 -55.39 18.56 44.07
N TYR A 43 -55.76 19.69 44.69
CA TYR A 43 -56.84 20.57 44.25
C TYR A 43 -56.42 21.56 43.14
N LYS A 44 -55.16 21.54 42.69
CA LYS A 44 -54.68 22.41 41.59
C LYS A 44 -55.06 21.86 40.21
N SER A 45 -55.28 22.77 39.26
CA SER A 45 -55.57 22.48 37.84
C SER A 45 -54.55 21.51 37.19
N SER A 46 -53.29 21.54 37.61
CA SER A 46 -52.23 20.64 37.12
C SER A 46 -52.53 19.14 37.34
N PHE A 47 -53.24 18.77 38.40
CA PHE A 47 -53.65 17.38 38.65
C PHE A 47 -54.68 16.92 37.60
N LYS A 48 -55.61 17.80 37.22
CA LYS A 48 -56.60 17.55 36.17
C LYS A 48 -55.94 17.33 34.80
N THR A 49 -54.92 18.12 34.47
CA THR A 49 -54.19 17.98 33.20
C THR A 49 -53.47 16.64 33.11
N PHE A 50 -52.85 16.19 34.21
CA PHE A 50 -52.06 14.96 34.22
C PHE A 50 -52.92 13.68 34.31
N PHE A 51 -53.87 13.61 35.25
CA PHE A 51 -54.67 12.42 35.50
C PHE A 51 -56.04 12.41 34.78
N GLY A 52 -56.41 13.52 34.15
CA GLY A 52 -57.66 13.66 33.40
C GLY A 52 -58.86 14.03 34.27
N ALA A 53 -59.91 14.53 33.61
CA ALA A 53 -61.09 15.10 34.28
C ALA A 53 -61.81 14.11 35.21
N ARG A 54 -61.92 12.83 34.84
CA ARG A 54 -62.62 11.81 35.64
C ARG A 54 -61.93 11.52 36.98
N VAL A 55 -60.61 11.27 36.96
CA VAL A 55 -59.82 11.04 38.18
C VAL A 55 -59.81 12.29 39.07
N TYR A 56 -59.77 13.47 38.45
CA TYR A 56 -59.88 14.74 39.16
C TYR A 56 -61.23 14.90 39.87
N THR A 57 -62.34 14.60 39.21
CA THR A 57 -63.68 14.65 39.80
C THR A 57 -63.85 13.62 40.92
N ASP A 58 -63.38 12.39 40.73
CA ASP A 58 -63.44 11.35 41.77
C ASP A 58 -62.57 11.72 42.98
N PHE A 59 -61.41 12.36 42.74
CA PHE A 59 -60.57 12.92 43.79
C PHE A 59 -61.27 14.03 44.58
N GLN A 60 -61.92 14.99 43.88
CA GLN A 60 -62.65 16.06 44.56
C GLN A 60 -63.79 15.50 45.42
N ASN A 61 -64.57 14.55 44.88
CA ASN A 61 -65.62 13.85 45.62
C ASN A 61 -65.09 13.11 46.84
N PHE A 62 -63.94 12.43 46.72
CA PHE A 62 -63.24 11.81 47.84
C PHE A 62 -62.79 12.85 48.86
N TRP A 63 -62.14 13.93 48.41
CA TRP A 63 -61.58 14.99 49.26
C TRP A 63 -62.66 15.71 50.05
N ASP A 64 -63.78 16.03 49.43
CA ASP A 64 -64.90 16.71 50.06
C ASP A 64 -65.52 15.83 51.15
N LYS A 65 -65.85 14.57 50.82
CA LYS A 65 -66.40 13.60 51.80
C LYS A 65 -65.42 13.32 52.94
N TRP A 66 -64.14 13.20 52.64
CA TRP A 66 -63.09 13.00 53.63
C TRP A 66 -62.89 14.22 54.54
N SER A 67 -62.92 15.43 53.97
CA SER A 67 -62.76 16.67 54.73
C SER A 67 -63.92 16.94 55.69
N ILE A 68 -65.14 16.55 55.30
CA ILE A 68 -66.34 16.58 56.14
C ILE A 68 -66.20 15.53 57.26
N TRP A 69 -65.88 14.28 56.91
CA TRP A 69 -65.67 13.18 57.87
C TRP A 69 -64.66 13.53 58.98
N ILE A 70 -63.56 14.21 58.64
CA ILE A 70 -62.57 14.67 59.63
C ILE A 70 -63.11 15.72 60.61
N LYS A 71 -64.10 16.52 60.19
CA LYS A 71 -64.64 17.63 60.97
C LYS A 71 -65.79 17.20 61.88
N THR A 72 -66.64 16.25 61.47
CA THR A 72 -67.87 15.89 62.20
C THR A 72 -67.79 14.61 63.04
N GLU A 73 -67.13 13.55 62.59
CA GLU A 73 -67.18 12.24 63.26
C GLU A 73 -65.79 11.73 63.67
N ARG A 74 -65.38 11.95 64.93
CA ARG A 74 -64.11 11.43 65.45
C ARG A 74 -64.18 10.03 66.09
N SER A 75 -65.34 9.37 66.11
CA SER A 75 -65.57 8.13 66.87
C SER A 75 -65.83 6.85 66.06
N ARG A 76 -65.94 6.89 64.72
CA ARG A 76 -66.05 5.67 63.87
C ARG A 76 -64.78 5.41 63.06
N LYS A 77 -64.37 4.14 62.97
CA LYS A 77 -63.09 3.67 62.39
C LYS A 77 -63.07 3.54 60.85
N THR A 78 -64.16 3.78 60.15
CA THR A 78 -64.25 3.51 58.70
C THR A 78 -64.29 4.81 57.87
N LEU A 79 -63.36 4.90 56.91
CA LEU A 79 -63.30 5.94 55.88
C LEU A 79 -64.54 5.85 54.96
N PRO A 80 -64.92 6.93 54.24
CA PRO A 80 -65.99 6.88 53.23
C PRO A 80 -65.63 5.89 52.11
N GLU A 81 -66.15 4.67 52.21
CA GLU A 81 -65.72 3.50 51.45
C GLU A 81 -65.94 3.66 49.94
N ASN A 82 -67.13 4.11 49.54
CA ASN A 82 -67.49 4.25 48.12
C ASN A 82 -66.62 5.29 47.40
N ALA A 83 -66.42 6.46 48.01
CA ALA A 83 -65.61 7.51 47.39
C ALA A 83 -64.12 7.14 47.31
N THR A 84 -63.64 6.39 48.29
CA THR A 84 -62.25 5.89 48.29
C THR A 84 -62.05 4.83 47.21
N ARG A 85 -63.00 3.90 47.06
CA ARG A 85 -62.99 2.86 46.03
C ARG A 85 -63.03 3.47 44.62
N ASP A 86 -63.92 4.43 44.38
CA ASP A 86 -64.08 5.05 43.06
C ASP A 86 -62.84 5.83 42.63
N PHE A 87 -62.23 6.58 43.55
CA PHE A 87 -60.98 7.29 43.28
C PHE A 87 -59.81 6.35 43.00
N ILE A 88 -59.64 5.28 43.79
CA ILE A 88 -58.57 4.29 43.57
C ILE A 88 -58.76 3.60 42.22
N ALA A 89 -59.99 3.19 41.90
CA ALA A 89 -60.30 2.52 40.63
C ALA A 89 -60.00 3.41 39.42
N SER A 90 -60.39 4.69 39.47
CA SER A 90 -60.14 5.62 38.36
C SER A 90 -58.65 5.98 38.23
N LEU A 91 -57.94 6.13 39.35
CA LEU A 91 -56.49 6.37 39.36
C LEU A 91 -55.70 5.19 38.77
N VAL A 92 -55.99 3.96 39.20
CA VAL A 92 -55.35 2.73 38.68
C VAL A 92 -55.61 2.60 37.17
N ALA A 93 -56.85 2.76 36.73
CA ALA A 93 -57.21 2.67 35.32
C ALA A 93 -56.53 3.75 34.44
N ARG A 94 -56.17 4.90 35.01
CA ARG A 94 -55.43 5.95 34.30
C ARG A 94 -53.94 5.65 34.21
N VAL A 95 -53.33 5.21 35.31
CA VAL A 95 -51.90 4.84 35.35
C VAL A 95 -51.61 3.69 34.38
N VAL A 96 -52.46 2.66 34.35
CA VAL A 96 -52.34 1.53 33.42
C VAL A 96 -52.43 1.99 31.96
N ARG A 97 -53.36 2.90 31.63
CA ARG A 97 -53.49 3.44 30.27
C ARG A 97 -52.29 4.29 29.84
N ILE A 98 -51.76 5.13 30.73
CA ILE A 98 -50.55 5.91 30.44
C ILE A 98 -49.35 4.98 30.22
N GLY A 99 -49.22 3.92 31.03
CA GLY A 99 -48.20 2.89 30.86
C GLY A 99 -48.28 2.16 29.52
N LEU A 100 -49.49 1.75 29.10
CA LEU A 100 -49.72 1.11 27.80
C LEU A 100 -49.40 2.03 26.62
N ILE A 101 -49.80 3.31 26.68
CA ILE A 101 -49.48 4.29 25.63
C ILE A 101 -47.97 4.52 25.55
N GLY A 102 -47.30 4.69 26.70
CA GLY A 102 -45.85 4.84 26.77
C GLY A 102 -45.10 3.63 26.20
N PHE A 103 -45.56 2.42 26.51
CA PHE A 103 -45.02 1.17 25.96
C PHE A 103 -45.19 1.10 24.43
N SER A 104 -46.38 1.42 23.92
CA SER A 104 -46.64 1.42 22.47
C SER A 104 -45.78 2.45 21.73
N ILE A 105 -45.59 3.65 22.29
CA ILE A 105 -44.71 4.69 21.71
C ILE A 105 -43.25 4.21 21.73
N ALA A 106 -42.81 3.56 22.80
CA ALA A 106 -41.45 3.02 22.91
C ALA A 106 -41.19 1.84 21.95
N LEU A 107 -42.22 1.14 21.48
CA LEU A 107 -42.11 0.02 20.54
C LEU A 107 -41.87 0.48 19.09
N ILE A 108 -42.38 1.67 18.71
CA ILE A 108 -42.29 2.19 17.34
C ILE A 108 -40.84 2.31 16.84
N PRO A 109 -39.88 2.88 17.60
CA PRO A 109 -38.48 2.94 17.18
C PRO A 109 -37.86 1.56 17.00
N VAL A 110 -38.20 0.59 17.87
CA VAL A 110 -37.64 -0.77 17.81
C VAL A 110 -38.09 -1.48 16.54
N VAL A 111 -39.38 -1.40 16.22
CA VAL A 111 -39.93 -1.97 14.98
C VAL A 111 -39.35 -1.28 13.76
N MET A 112 -39.18 0.05 13.81
CA MET A 112 -38.57 0.82 12.73
C MET A 112 -37.12 0.41 12.47
N VAL A 113 -36.30 0.22 13.51
CA VAL A 113 -34.91 -0.25 13.37
C VAL A 113 -34.84 -1.66 12.78
N VAL A 114 -35.69 -2.59 13.25
CA VAL A 114 -35.74 -3.96 12.70
C VAL A 114 -36.13 -3.94 11.23
N TRP A 115 -37.11 -3.12 10.85
CA TRP A 115 -37.54 -2.98 9.46
C TRP A 115 -36.45 -2.32 8.59
N GLN A 116 -35.76 -1.31 9.09
CA GLN A 116 -34.60 -0.70 8.41
C GLN A 116 -33.49 -1.72 8.18
N SER A 117 -33.12 -2.52 9.18
CA SER A 117 -32.11 -3.57 9.03
C SER A 117 -32.52 -4.62 7.98
N PHE A 118 -33.80 -5.01 7.95
CA PHE A 118 -34.31 -5.92 6.92
C PHE A 118 -34.19 -5.33 5.51
N MET A 119 -34.56 -4.05 5.33
CA MET A 119 -34.48 -3.36 4.04
C MET A 119 -33.03 -3.20 3.57
N ILE A 120 -32.11 -2.81 4.45
CA ILE A 120 -30.68 -2.72 4.16
C ILE A 120 -30.13 -4.08 3.73
N ASN A 121 -30.46 -5.15 4.45
CA ASN A 121 -30.01 -6.50 4.10
C ASN A 121 -30.53 -6.94 2.72
N LYS A 122 -31.78 -6.61 2.39
CA LYS A 122 -32.35 -6.89 1.07
C LYS A 122 -31.66 -6.09 -0.04
N GLN A 123 -31.39 -4.80 0.19
CA GLN A 123 -30.63 -3.96 -0.75
C GLN A 123 -29.21 -4.48 -0.97
N ASN A 124 -28.49 -4.84 0.10
CA ASN A 124 -27.15 -5.40 0.01
C ASN A 124 -27.11 -6.70 -0.80
N ARG A 125 -28.12 -7.57 -0.65
CA ARG A 125 -28.23 -8.80 -1.46
C ARG A 125 -28.45 -8.50 -2.94
N LEU A 126 -29.32 -7.53 -3.27
CA LEU A 126 -29.59 -7.14 -4.65
C LEU A 126 -28.36 -6.49 -5.30
N LEU A 127 -27.66 -5.61 -4.57
CA LEU A 127 -26.40 -5.02 -5.01
C LEU A 127 -25.36 -6.11 -5.27
N ALA A 128 -25.18 -7.07 -4.36
CA ALA A 128 -24.23 -8.17 -4.56
C ALA A 128 -24.53 -9.01 -5.82
N ILE A 129 -25.81 -9.24 -6.14
CA ILE A 129 -26.21 -9.96 -7.36
C ILE A 129 -25.91 -9.12 -8.62
N GLN A 130 -26.23 -7.82 -8.60
CA GLN A 130 -25.94 -6.92 -9.72
C GLN A 130 -24.42 -6.80 -9.96
N THR A 131 -23.63 -6.65 -8.90
CA THR A 131 -22.18 -6.59 -8.99
C THR A 131 -21.61 -7.85 -9.65
N ARG A 132 -22.06 -9.05 -9.22
CA ARG A 132 -21.64 -10.32 -9.84
C ARG A 132 -22.01 -10.43 -11.32
N GLN A 133 -23.18 -9.93 -11.71
CA GLN A 133 -23.60 -9.96 -13.12
C GLN A 133 -22.76 -9.02 -13.99
N VAL A 134 -22.45 -7.82 -13.50
CA VAL A 134 -21.55 -6.87 -14.18
C VAL A 134 -20.13 -7.43 -14.26
N GLU A 135 -19.63 -8.05 -13.19
CA GLU A 135 -18.34 -8.77 -13.18
C GLU A 135 -18.31 -9.91 -14.20
N ALA A 136 -19.35 -10.74 -14.27
CA ALA A 136 -19.42 -11.83 -15.25
C ALA A 136 -19.47 -11.32 -16.69
N GLN A 137 -20.22 -10.24 -16.97
CA GLN A 137 -20.29 -9.65 -18.31
C GLN A 137 -18.97 -9.00 -18.72
N THR A 138 -18.30 -8.30 -17.80
CA THR A 138 -16.98 -7.71 -18.07
C THR A 138 -15.93 -8.78 -18.32
N GLN A 139 -15.91 -9.86 -17.54
CA GLN A 139 -15.04 -11.01 -17.77
C GLN A 139 -15.30 -11.72 -19.10
N LEU A 140 -16.57 -11.90 -19.51
CA LEU A 140 -16.92 -12.50 -20.80
C LEU A 140 -16.48 -11.62 -21.99
N ALA A 141 -16.71 -10.31 -21.91
CA ALA A 141 -16.26 -9.38 -22.93
C ALA A 141 -14.73 -9.32 -23.02
N GLU A 142 -14.06 -9.36 -21.88
CA GLU A 142 -12.60 -9.45 -21.76
C GLU A 142 -12.07 -10.75 -22.37
N ALA A 143 -12.66 -11.90 -22.04
CA ALA A 143 -12.29 -13.20 -22.58
C ALA A 143 -12.45 -13.26 -24.11
N ASN A 144 -13.54 -12.72 -24.66
CA ASN A 144 -13.74 -12.66 -26.11
C ASN A 144 -12.70 -11.76 -26.81
N ARG A 145 -12.36 -10.62 -26.19
CA ARG A 145 -11.33 -9.73 -26.70
C ARG A 145 -9.95 -10.41 -26.67
N ARG A 146 -9.61 -11.03 -25.54
CA ARG A 146 -8.38 -11.81 -25.34
C ARG A 146 -8.27 -12.92 -26.38
N SER A 147 -9.32 -13.71 -26.57
CA SER A 147 -9.36 -14.81 -27.55
C SER A 147 -9.07 -14.31 -28.96
N SER A 148 -9.67 -13.18 -29.37
CA SER A 148 -9.47 -12.61 -30.71
C SER A 148 -8.04 -12.12 -30.92
N LEU A 149 -7.46 -11.46 -29.90
CA LEU A 149 -6.10 -10.96 -29.95
C LEU A 149 -5.06 -12.07 -29.94
N VAL A 150 -5.26 -13.11 -29.11
CA VAL A 150 -4.42 -14.31 -29.08
C VAL A 150 -4.45 -15.01 -30.44
N PHE A 151 -5.61 -15.11 -31.09
CA PHE A 151 -5.71 -15.67 -32.44
C PHE A 151 -4.91 -14.85 -33.47
N LEU A 152 -5.03 -13.52 -33.44
CA LEU A 152 -4.25 -12.65 -34.34
C LEU A 152 -2.75 -12.77 -34.09
N MET A 153 -2.35 -12.86 -32.83
CA MET A 153 -0.96 -13.06 -32.43
C MET A 153 -0.43 -14.41 -32.93
N SER A 154 -1.19 -15.50 -32.73
CA SER A 154 -0.84 -16.83 -33.26
C SER A 154 -0.62 -16.79 -34.76
N ASN A 155 -1.54 -16.19 -35.51
CA ASN A 155 -1.40 -16.07 -36.97
C ASN A 155 -0.18 -15.26 -37.42
N ILE A 156 0.23 -14.27 -36.63
CA ILE A 156 1.45 -13.48 -36.90
C ILE A 156 2.68 -14.31 -36.58
N MET A 157 2.70 -15.01 -35.44
CA MET A 157 3.82 -15.87 -35.05
C MET A 157 4.00 -17.04 -36.01
N ASP A 158 2.91 -17.64 -36.50
CA ASP A 158 2.96 -18.69 -37.54
C ASP A 158 3.63 -18.17 -38.83
N LYS A 159 3.40 -16.90 -39.18
CA LYS A 159 4.05 -16.27 -40.34
C LYS A 159 5.51 -15.96 -40.08
N VAL A 160 5.88 -15.59 -38.85
CA VAL A 160 7.29 -15.43 -38.43
C VAL A 160 8.01 -16.76 -38.62
N ASP A 161 7.44 -17.85 -38.10
CA ASP A 161 8.01 -19.18 -38.22
C ASP A 161 8.14 -19.63 -39.68
N GLN A 162 7.12 -19.38 -40.50
CA GLN A 162 7.17 -19.66 -41.94
C GLN A 162 8.29 -18.89 -42.64
N GLU A 163 8.46 -17.60 -42.34
CA GLU A 163 9.51 -16.79 -42.96
C GLU A 163 10.91 -17.24 -42.53
N ILE A 164 11.07 -17.63 -41.26
CA ILE A 164 12.32 -18.23 -40.76
C ILE A 164 12.62 -19.55 -41.49
N ARG A 165 11.63 -20.44 -41.60
CA ARG A 165 11.81 -21.78 -42.22
C ARG A 165 12.07 -21.72 -43.73
N ASN A 166 11.43 -20.78 -44.42
CA ASN A 166 11.51 -20.69 -45.89
C ASN A 166 12.79 -20.00 -46.39
N ASP A 167 13.51 -19.28 -45.53
CA ASP A 167 14.78 -18.65 -45.87
C ASP A 167 15.92 -19.70 -45.90
N LYS A 168 16.14 -20.32 -47.07
CA LYS A 168 17.16 -21.37 -47.25
C LYS A 168 18.56 -20.93 -46.81
N GLN A 169 18.97 -19.70 -47.17
CA GLN A 169 20.28 -19.17 -46.82
C GLN A 169 20.45 -19.06 -45.30
N TYR A 170 19.42 -18.58 -44.61
CA TYR A 170 19.41 -18.51 -43.16
C TYR A 170 19.46 -19.91 -42.52
N GLN A 171 18.66 -20.85 -43.02
CA GLN A 171 18.66 -22.25 -42.55
C GLN A 171 20.01 -22.93 -42.74
N ASP A 172 20.70 -22.69 -43.85
CA ASP A 172 22.02 -23.25 -44.09
C ASP A 172 23.08 -22.62 -43.18
N THR A 173 22.94 -21.33 -42.85
CA THR A 173 23.80 -20.68 -41.85
C THR A 173 23.61 -21.30 -40.45
N LEU A 174 22.38 -21.66 -40.08
CA LEU A 174 22.10 -22.32 -38.80
C LEU A 174 22.68 -23.74 -38.70
N LYS A 175 22.93 -24.42 -39.84
CA LYS A 175 23.56 -25.75 -39.89
C LYS A 175 25.08 -25.69 -39.76
N ASN A 176 25.69 -24.50 -39.75
CA ASN A 176 27.13 -24.36 -39.58
C ASN A 176 27.55 -25.01 -38.24
N PRO A 177 28.56 -25.92 -38.23
CA PRO A 177 28.99 -26.62 -37.01
C PRO A 177 29.35 -25.69 -35.85
N LEU A 178 29.92 -24.51 -36.12
CA LEU A 178 30.24 -23.51 -35.10
C LEU A 178 28.97 -22.90 -34.49
N VAL A 179 27.97 -22.59 -35.32
CA VAL A 179 26.68 -22.07 -34.88
C VAL A 179 25.91 -23.12 -34.08
N LEU A 180 25.93 -24.39 -34.53
CA LEU A 180 25.31 -25.50 -33.79
C LEU A 180 25.98 -25.74 -32.44
N THR A 181 27.31 -25.62 -32.38
CA THR A 181 28.07 -25.75 -31.13
C THR A 181 27.76 -24.59 -30.18
N ALA A 182 27.74 -23.36 -30.69
CA ALA A 182 27.33 -22.18 -29.92
C ALA A 182 25.90 -22.35 -29.39
N LYS A 183 24.96 -22.77 -30.24
CA LYS A 183 23.56 -23.03 -29.87
C LYS A 183 23.44 -24.07 -28.75
N ARG A 184 24.11 -25.22 -28.88
CA ARG A 184 24.14 -26.27 -27.84
C ARG A 184 24.71 -25.76 -26.52
N ILE A 185 25.80 -25.00 -26.56
CA ILE A 185 26.43 -24.43 -25.35
C ILE A 185 25.47 -23.45 -24.68
N THR A 186 24.80 -22.59 -25.46
CA THR A 186 23.82 -21.63 -24.92
C THR A 186 22.56 -22.30 -24.38
N GLU A 187 22.03 -23.33 -25.04
CA GLU A 187 20.78 -24.02 -24.65
C GLU A 187 20.94 -24.88 -23.40
N HIS A 188 22.05 -25.61 -23.27
CA HIS A 188 22.28 -26.45 -22.09
C HIS A 188 22.68 -25.64 -20.86
N LYS A 189 22.75 -24.31 -20.96
CA LYS A 189 23.28 -23.41 -19.93
C LYS A 189 24.53 -24.01 -19.28
N LEU A 190 25.36 -24.71 -20.07
CA LEU A 190 26.53 -25.40 -19.55
C LEU A 190 27.31 -24.31 -18.84
N GLU A 191 27.40 -24.43 -17.52
CA GLU A 191 28.16 -23.52 -16.69
C GLU A 191 29.60 -23.65 -17.14
N PHE A 192 29.95 -22.91 -18.19
CA PHE A 192 31.30 -22.53 -18.43
C PHE A 192 31.61 -21.59 -17.28
N ILE A 193 32.04 -22.21 -16.19
CA ILE A 193 32.93 -21.62 -15.20
C ILE A 193 33.93 -20.84 -16.04
N PHE A 194 33.90 -19.51 -15.90
CA PHE A 194 34.85 -18.62 -16.52
C PHE A 194 36.24 -19.07 -16.09
N ARG A 195 36.88 -19.93 -16.90
CA ARG A 195 38.32 -19.91 -17.04
C ARG A 195 38.62 -18.60 -17.75
N ASP A 196 39.63 -17.88 -17.27
CA ASP A 196 40.04 -16.54 -17.70
C ASP A 196 40.43 -16.43 -19.21
N ASP A 197 40.15 -17.45 -20.01
CA ASP A 197 40.55 -17.64 -21.39
C ASP A 197 39.38 -17.34 -22.37
N GLY A 198 38.98 -16.07 -22.42
CA GLY A 198 38.70 -15.38 -23.69
C GLY A 198 37.37 -15.54 -24.45
N ILE A 199 36.51 -16.54 -24.21
CA ILE A 199 35.22 -16.65 -24.92
C ILE A 199 34.05 -16.54 -23.95
N SER A 200 33.36 -15.40 -23.95
CA SER A 200 32.13 -15.25 -23.16
C SER A 200 30.95 -15.95 -23.82
N LEU A 201 30.05 -16.54 -23.02
CA LEU A 201 28.72 -17.01 -23.46
C LEU A 201 28.00 -15.96 -24.33
N ASP A 202 28.18 -14.69 -24.01
CA ASP A 202 27.65 -13.56 -24.77
C ASP A 202 28.20 -13.53 -26.21
N SER A 203 29.51 -13.79 -26.39
CA SER A 203 30.16 -13.83 -27.71
C SER A 203 29.70 -15.04 -28.54
N LEU A 204 29.40 -16.16 -27.89
CA LEU A 204 28.81 -17.34 -28.54
C LEU A 204 27.36 -17.08 -28.96
N ARG A 205 26.57 -16.38 -28.15
CA ARG A 205 25.19 -16.00 -28.51
C ARG A 205 25.18 -14.98 -29.65
N ASP A 206 26.06 -13.98 -29.62
CA ASP A 206 26.20 -12.99 -30.70
C ASP A 206 26.62 -13.63 -32.04
N ALA A 207 27.29 -14.79 -31.98
CA ALA A 207 27.62 -15.58 -33.17
C ALA A 207 26.42 -16.30 -33.79
N ILE A 208 25.29 -16.45 -33.06
CA ILE A 208 24.06 -17.04 -33.61
C ILE A 208 23.35 -15.97 -34.44
N PRO A 209 23.24 -16.14 -35.78
CA PRO A 209 22.64 -15.13 -36.62
C PRO A 209 21.14 -14.99 -36.33
N LYS A 210 20.68 -13.75 -36.19
CA LYS A 210 19.27 -13.40 -36.02
C LYS A 210 18.63 -13.15 -37.39
N LYS A 211 17.44 -13.71 -37.63
CA LYS A 211 16.70 -13.52 -38.89
C LYS A 211 16.09 -12.12 -38.95
N LYS A 212 16.44 -11.35 -39.98
CA LYS A 212 15.71 -10.12 -40.32
C LYS A 212 14.41 -10.46 -41.05
N LEU A 213 13.29 -10.02 -40.51
CA LEU A 213 11.96 -10.21 -41.08
C LEU A 213 11.67 -9.26 -42.25
N SER A 214 10.69 -9.64 -43.07
CA SER A 214 10.13 -8.81 -44.12
C SER A 214 9.48 -7.55 -43.54
N SER A 215 9.55 -6.45 -44.28
CA SER A 215 8.99 -5.15 -43.85
C SER A 215 7.48 -5.22 -43.59
N GLN A 216 6.77 -6.07 -44.33
CA GLN A 216 5.33 -6.29 -44.16
C GLN A 216 5.02 -6.98 -42.83
N LEU A 217 5.78 -8.01 -42.47
CA LEU A 217 5.58 -8.74 -41.21
C LEU A 217 6.03 -7.91 -40.00
N GLU A 218 7.15 -7.19 -40.13
CA GLU A 218 7.60 -6.20 -39.14
C GLU A 218 6.49 -5.17 -38.88
N GLY A 219 5.91 -4.60 -39.94
CA GLY A 219 4.82 -3.64 -39.85
C GLY A 219 3.56 -4.19 -39.19
N ARG A 220 3.22 -5.47 -39.43
CA ARG A 220 2.10 -6.15 -38.77
C ARG A 220 2.34 -6.32 -37.27
N ILE A 221 3.53 -6.76 -36.88
CA ILE A 221 3.92 -6.91 -35.46
C ILE A 221 3.84 -5.54 -34.76
N ILE A 222 4.39 -4.50 -35.40
CA ILE A 222 4.37 -3.13 -34.87
C ILE A 222 2.94 -2.63 -34.69
N SER A 223 2.10 -2.80 -35.72
CA SER A 223 0.70 -2.38 -35.69
C SER A 223 -0.10 -3.12 -34.61
N LEU A 224 0.06 -4.45 -34.51
CA LEU A 224 -0.57 -5.24 -33.45
C LEU A 224 -0.16 -4.73 -32.08
N CYS A 225 1.14 -4.66 -31.80
CA CYS A 225 1.66 -4.23 -30.49
C CYS A 225 1.14 -2.85 -30.07
N ASN A 226 1.13 -1.89 -31.00
CA ASN A 226 0.64 -0.53 -30.73
C ASN A 226 -0.89 -0.45 -30.60
N SER A 227 -1.64 -1.42 -31.14
CA SER A 227 -3.10 -1.51 -30.98
C SER A 227 -3.54 -2.09 -29.63
N LEU A 228 -2.69 -2.90 -29.01
CA LEU A 228 -2.93 -3.44 -27.66
C LEU A 228 -2.93 -2.30 -26.65
N LYS A 229 -3.78 -2.36 -25.63
CA LYS A 229 -3.88 -1.33 -24.58
C LYS A 229 -3.87 -1.99 -23.21
N PRO A 230 -3.19 -1.42 -22.20
CA PRO A 230 -3.32 -1.87 -20.83
C PRO A 230 -4.74 -1.67 -20.30
N TYR A 231 -5.22 -2.60 -19.50
CA TYR A 231 -6.52 -2.55 -18.84
C TYR A 231 -6.43 -3.16 -17.44
N ARG A 232 -7.39 -2.84 -16.57
CA ARG A 232 -7.52 -3.49 -15.27
C ARG A 232 -8.34 -4.76 -15.43
N TYR A 233 -7.90 -5.84 -14.81
CA TYR A 233 -8.62 -7.11 -14.78
C TYR A 233 -8.75 -7.61 -13.33
N LEU A 234 -9.61 -8.60 -13.13
CA LEU A 234 -9.80 -9.26 -11.84
C LEU A 234 -8.81 -10.40 -11.71
N GLU A 235 -8.00 -10.39 -10.66
CA GLU A 235 -7.11 -11.48 -10.28
C GLU A 235 -7.50 -11.95 -8.88
N GLU A 236 -7.78 -13.25 -8.73
CA GLU A 236 -8.24 -13.86 -7.46
C GLU A 236 -9.41 -13.11 -6.77
N GLY A 237 -10.30 -12.49 -7.58
CA GLY A 237 -11.45 -11.74 -7.08
C GLY A 237 -11.17 -10.30 -6.65
N SER A 238 -9.95 -9.79 -6.87
CA SER A 238 -9.55 -8.40 -6.62
C SER A 238 -9.19 -7.69 -7.92
N LEU A 239 -9.59 -6.42 -8.05
CA LEU A 239 -9.19 -5.58 -9.18
C LEU A 239 -7.70 -5.26 -9.07
N VAL A 240 -6.92 -5.64 -10.09
CA VAL A 240 -5.52 -5.22 -10.21
C VAL A 240 -5.48 -3.69 -10.24
N GLN A 241 -4.71 -3.07 -9.35
CA GLN A 241 -4.71 -1.61 -9.17
C GLN A 241 -4.14 -0.88 -10.40
N GLN A 242 -3.19 -1.50 -11.08
CA GLN A 242 -2.53 -0.99 -12.27
C GLN A 242 -3.16 -1.58 -13.54
N SER A 243 -3.33 -0.75 -14.57
CA SER A 243 -3.73 -1.25 -15.88
C SER A 243 -2.54 -1.96 -16.53
N LEU A 244 -2.69 -3.24 -16.84
CA LEU A 244 -1.66 -4.07 -17.48
C LEU A 244 -2.19 -4.70 -18.78
N SER A 245 -1.29 -5.14 -19.66
CA SER A 245 -1.62 -5.88 -20.89
C SER A 245 -0.85 -7.20 -20.91
N PRO A 246 -1.50 -8.32 -20.56
CA PRO A 246 -0.96 -9.65 -20.72
C PRO A 246 -0.59 -9.97 -22.17
N GLU A 247 -1.33 -9.43 -23.14
CA GLU A 247 -1.09 -9.68 -24.56
C GLU A 247 0.22 -9.04 -25.04
N ARG A 248 0.55 -7.82 -24.54
CA ARG A 248 1.87 -7.21 -24.79
C ARG A 248 2.97 -8.07 -24.19
N GLY A 249 2.74 -8.61 -23.00
CA GLY A 249 3.70 -9.50 -22.34
C GLY A 249 3.97 -10.77 -23.13
N GLN A 250 2.90 -11.49 -23.52
CA GLN A 250 2.99 -12.69 -24.33
C GLN A 250 3.67 -12.42 -25.68
N LEU A 251 3.27 -11.36 -26.37
CA LEU A 251 3.89 -10.97 -27.64
C LEU A 251 5.39 -10.71 -27.48
N LEU A 252 5.81 -10.02 -26.41
CA LEU A 252 7.22 -9.75 -26.16
C LEU A 252 8.00 -11.05 -25.96
N VAL A 253 7.50 -11.95 -25.12
CA VAL A 253 8.12 -13.25 -24.85
C VAL A 253 8.25 -14.04 -26.16
N SER A 254 7.18 -14.17 -26.94
CA SER A 254 7.21 -14.88 -28.22
C SER A 254 8.19 -14.28 -29.23
N LEU A 255 8.32 -12.95 -29.27
CA LEU A 255 9.28 -12.28 -30.16
C LEU A 255 10.74 -12.49 -29.74
N ILE A 256 11.01 -12.60 -28.44
CA ILE A 256 12.36 -12.83 -27.90
C ILE A 256 12.78 -14.29 -28.03
N GLU A 257 11.83 -15.21 -27.87
CA GLU A 257 12.04 -16.65 -28.11
C GLU A 257 12.20 -16.97 -29.59
N SER A 258 11.63 -16.13 -30.47
CA SER A 258 11.89 -16.20 -31.91
C SER A 258 13.33 -15.77 -32.21
N ASN A 259 14.06 -16.55 -33.01
CA ASN A 259 15.44 -16.24 -33.41
C ASN A 259 15.51 -15.14 -34.49
N ILE A 260 14.90 -13.98 -34.20
CA ILE A 260 14.72 -12.85 -35.12
C ILE A 260 15.48 -11.61 -34.64
N ASP A 261 15.79 -10.71 -35.58
CA ASP A 261 16.32 -9.39 -35.26
C ASP A 261 15.19 -8.47 -34.81
N THR A 262 15.07 -8.31 -33.50
CA THR A 262 14.04 -7.49 -32.85
C THR A 262 14.37 -5.99 -32.84
N LYS A 263 15.59 -5.58 -33.21
CA LYS A 263 16.08 -4.20 -33.00
C LYS A 263 15.25 -3.14 -33.73
N SER A 264 14.79 -3.44 -34.95
CA SER A 264 13.93 -2.52 -35.71
C SER A 264 12.51 -2.46 -35.13
N ILE A 265 11.99 -3.60 -34.68
CA ILE A 265 10.65 -3.74 -34.08
C ILE A 265 10.60 -2.97 -32.76
N PHE A 266 11.56 -3.22 -31.87
CA PHE A 266 11.60 -2.68 -30.51
C PHE A 266 11.75 -1.16 -30.46
N LYS A 267 12.39 -0.57 -31.47
CA LYS A 267 12.47 0.90 -31.61
C LYS A 267 11.15 1.57 -31.99
N LYS A 268 10.19 0.83 -32.56
CA LYS A 268 8.92 1.36 -33.11
C LYS A 268 7.67 0.83 -32.37
N THR A 269 7.87 -0.06 -31.40
CA THR A 269 6.80 -0.67 -30.60
C THR A 269 6.80 -0.12 -29.19
N THR A 270 5.66 -0.25 -28.51
CA THR A 270 5.54 0.02 -27.07
C THR A 270 5.06 -1.22 -26.32
N PHE A 271 5.80 -1.59 -25.29
CA PHE A 271 5.42 -2.62 -24.32
C PHE A 271 5.10 -1.99 -22.97
N GLU A 272 4.64 -0.73 -22.97
CA GLU A 272 4.19 -0.03 -21.76
C GLU A 272 3.07 -0.82 -21.07
N GLY A 273 3.16 -1.00 -19.76
CA GLY A 273 2.17 -1.75 -19.00
C GLY A 273 2.09 -3.22 -19.38
N ALA A 274 3.10 -3.79 -20.03
CA ALA A 274 3.12 -5.22 -20.33
C ALA A 274 3.14 -6.03 -19.01
N ASP A 275 2.39 -7.12 -18.97
CA ASP A 275 2.44 -8.05 -17.85
C ASP A 275 3.47 -9.14 -18.13
N LEU A 276 4.57 -9.12 -17.38
CA LEU A 276 5.78 -9.91 -17.55
C LEU A 276 6.18 -10.58 -16.23
N GLU A 277 5.22 -10.74 -15.32
CA GLU A 277 5.47 -11.40 -14.04
C GLU A 277 6.07 -12.80 -14.25
N LYS A 278 7.15 -13.11 -13.52
CA LYS A 278 7.86 -14.41 -13.55
C LYS A 278 8.36 -14.83 -14.94
N SER A 279 8.32 -13.94 -15.93
CA SER A 279 8.84 -14.22 -17.26
C SER A 279 10.36 -14.38 -17.26
N THR A 280 10.89 -15.10 -18.26
CA THR A 280 12.32 -15.35 -18.38
C THR A 280 12.89 -14.64 -19.61
N PHE A 281 13.86 -13.78 -19.38
CA PHE A 281 14.59 -12.97 -20.37
C PHE A 281 16.10 -13.12 -20.22
N GLU A 282 16.56 -14.28 -19.79
CA GLU A 282 18.00 -14.54 -19.63
C GLU A 282 18.74 -14.23 -20.94
N TYR A 283 19.78 -13.41 -20.83
CA TYR A 283 20.61 -12.97 -21.96
C TYR A 283 19.84 -12.26 -23.10
N ALA A 284 18.57 -11.86 -22.89
CA ALA A 284 17.73 -11.27 -23.93
C ALA A 284 18.22 -9.87 -24.34
N ASP A 285 18.06 -9.54 -25.62
CA ASP A 285 18.31 -8.20 -26.14
C ASP A 285 17.04 -7.37 -26.06
N LEU A 286 16.94 -6.52 -25.03
CA LEU A 286 15.83 -5.62 -24.73
C LEU A 286 16.26 -4.14 -24.87
N ASN A 287 17.36 -3.89 -25.58
CA ASN A 287 17.91 -2.54 -25.71
C ASN A 287 16.89 -1.59 -26.34
N LEU A 288 16.81 -0.36 -25.81
CA LEU A 288 15.90 0.70 -26.26
C LEU A 288 14.39 0.38 -26.13
N LEU A 289 14.02 -0.75 -25.53
CA LEU A 289 12.63 -1.16 -25.41
C LEU A 289 11.86 -0.22 -24.46
N ASN A 290 10.62 0.12 -24.81
CA ASN A 290 9.72 0.84 -23.91
C ASN A 290 8.89 -0.15 -23.08
N LEU A 291 9.26 -0.31 -21.81
CA LEU A 291 8.64 -1.12 -20.75
C LEU A 291 8.12 -0.25 -19.59
N LYS A 292 7.79 1.02 -19.88
CA LYS A 292 7.23 1.94 -18.88
C LYS A 292 6.04 1.29 -18.17
N LYS A 293 5.96 1.40 -16.85
CA LYS A 293 4.84 0.89 -16.03
C LYS A 293 4.54 -0.61 -16.22
N SER A 294 5.47 -1.40 -16.76
CA SER A 294 5.29 -2.83 -16.94
C SER A 294 5.46 -3.59 -15.63
N ASN A 295 4.80 -4.75 -15.51
CA ASN A 295 4.95 -5.64 -14.38
C ASN A 295 6.02 -6.70 -14.69
N LEU A 296 7.21 -6.58 -14.13
CA LEU A 296 8.35 -7.51 -14.24
C LEU A 296 8.64 -8.17 -12.89
N MET A 297 7.64 -8.27 -12.01
CA MET A 297 7.81 -8.87 -10.68
C MET A 297 8.33 -10.30 -10.81
N ALA A 298 9.38 -10.62 -10.06
CA ALA A 298 10.06 -11.92 -10.08
C ALA A 298 10.54 -12.37 -11.49
N ALA A 299 10.65 -11.46 -12.46
CA ALA A 299 11.18 -11.80 -13.78
C ALA A 299 12.67 -12.14 -13.71
N ASN A 300 13.11 -13.06 -14.56
CA ASN A 300 14.51 -13.44 -14.67
C ASN A 300 15.17 -12.73 -15.86
N LEU A 301 15.89 -11.65 -15.56
CA LEU A 301 16.65 -10.79 -16.48
C LEU A 301 18.17 -11.02 -16.32
N PHE A 302 18.59 -12.20 -15.85
CA PHE A 302 20.01 -12.52 -15.69
C PHE A 302 20.76 -12.30 -17.00
N ARG A 303 21.80 -11.45 -16.95
CA ARG A 303 22.61 -11.05 -18.13
C ARG A 303 21.82 -10.45 -19.30
N ALA A 304 20.60 -9.97 -19.08
CA ALA A 304 19.85 -9.29 -20.13
C ALA A 304 20.49 -7.95 -20.52
N TYR A 305 20.27 -7.53 -21.76
CA TYR A 305 20.72 -6.24 -22.29
C TYR A 305 19.55 -5.26 -22.33
N LEU A 306 19.58 -4.25 -21.48
CA LEU A 306 18.54 -3.22 -21.31
C LEU A 306 19.11 -1.82 -21.50
N ILE A 307 20.15 -1.69 -22.33
CA ILE A 307 20.85 -0.42 -22.58
C ILE A 307 19.85 0.58 -23.13
N LYS A 308 19.70 1.70 -22.42
CA LYS A 308 18.74 2.78 -22.74
C LYS A 308 17.28 2.32 -22.87
N ALA A 309 16.91 1.19 -22.27
CA ALA A 309 15.49 0.81 -22.16
C ALA A 309 14.74 1.79 -21.24
N ASN A 310 13.45 1.96 -21.47
CA ASN A 310 12.59 2.77 -20.61
C ASN A 310 11.73 1.88 -19.71
N LEU A 311 12.03 1.85 -18.42
CA LEU A 311 11.35 1.11 -17.35
C LEU A 311 10.81 2.05 -16.27
N GLU A 312 10.52 3.31 -16.63
CA GLU A 312 9.92 4.30 -15.72
C GLU A 312 8.65 3.73 -15.07
N GLY A 313 8.58 3.74 -13.74
CA GLY A 313 7.45 3.22 -12.97
C GLY A 313 7.20 1.72 -13.11
N ALA A 314 8.14 0.94 -13.64
CA ALA A 314 8.00 -0.51 -13.75
C ALA A 314 8.11 -1.20 -12.38
N ASN A 315 7.39 -2.30 -12.21
CA ASN A 315 7.50 -3.16 -11.03
C ASN A 315 8.52 -4.28 -11.29
N LEU A 316 9.68 -4.22 -10.68
CA LEU A 316 10.80 -5.17 -10.76
C LEU A 316 11.05 -5.88 -9.42
N ASN A 317 10.09 -5.83 -8.48
CA ASN A 317 10.26 -6.44 -7.17
C ASN A 317 10.62 -7.93 -7.32
N TYR A 318 11.61 -8.38 -6.55
CA TYR A 318 12.14 -9.75 -6.58
C TYR A 318 12.73 -10.21 -7.93
N ALA A 319 12.90 -9.33 -8.92
CA ALA A 319 13.49 -9.70 -10.20
C ALA A 319 14.98 -10.06 -10.05
N ASN A 320 15.44 -10.98 -10.90
CA ASN A 320 16.86 -11.30 -11.01
C ASN A 320 17.45 -10.52 -12.20
N MET A 321 18.22 -9.46 -11.91
CA MET A 321 18.91 -8.64 -12.90
C MET A 321 20.44 -8.74 -12.77
N LYS A 322 20.93 -9.83 -12.17
CA LYS A 322 22.36 -10.05 -11.94
C LYS A 322 23.12 -10.06 -13.26
N LEU A 323 24.28 -9.40 -13.27
CA LEU A 323 25.17 -9.26 -14.44
C LEU A 323 24.51 -8.64 -15.69
N SER A 324 23.37 -7.96 -15.56
CA SER A 324 22.69 -7.31 -16.69
C SER A 324 23.39 -6.02 -17.14
N ALA A 325 23.21 -5.68 -18.42
CA ALA A 325 23.70 -4.43 -19.00
C ALA A 325 22.59 -3.37 -19.00
N LEU A 326 22.63 -2.45 -18.04
CA LEU A 326 21.62 -1.42 -17.77
C LEU A 326 22.14 0.00 -18.05
N LEU A 327 23.16 0.14 -18.90
CA LEU A 327 23.79 1.43 -19.24
C LEU A 327 22.72 2.43 -19.74
N GLY A 328 22.56 3.55 -19.02
CA GLY A 328 21.61 4.61 -19.38
C GLY A 328 20.14 4.20 -19.33
N VAL A 329 19.78 3.13 -18.63
CA VAL A 329 18.38 2.70 -18.46
C VAL A 329 17.59 3.76 -17.69
N ASN A 330 16.32 3.97 -18.04
CA ASN A 330 15.41 4.78 -17.23
C ASN A 330 14.60 3.88 -16.29
N LEU A 331 14.87 3.95 -15.00
CA LEU A 331 14.18 3.26 -13.90
C LEU A 331 13.55 4.26 -12.92
N LYS A 332 13.33 5.51 -13.33
CA LYS A 332 12.68 6.54 -12.51
C LYS A 332 11.35 6.04 -11.96
N GLU A 333 11.09 6.27 -10.67
CA GLU A 333 9.89 5.81 -9.96
C GLU A 333 9.65 4.28 -9.99
N GLY A 334 10.65 3.49 -10.41
CA GLY A 334 10.53 2.03 -10.46
C GLY A 334 10.51 1.38 -9.08
N SER A 335 9.85 0.23 -8.96
CA SER A 335 9.86 -0.59 -7.73
C SER A 335 10.83 -1.76 -7.90
N LEU A 336 11.99 -1.71 -7.23
CA LEU A 336 13.08 -2.68 -7.29
C LEU A 336 13.37 -3.30 -5.91
N ASN A 337 12.33 -3.51 -5.10
CA ASN A 337 12.49 -4.09 -3.76
C ASN A 337 12.93 -5.55 -3.89
N TYR A 338 13.95 -5.93 -3.12
CA TYR A 338 14.52 -7.28 -3.13
C TYR A 338 15.05 -7.73 -4.50
N THR A 339 15.26 -6.82 -5.44
CA THR A 339 15.82 -7.14 -6.77
C THR A 339 17.30 -7.49 -6.65
N ASP A 340 17.75 -8.52 -7.36
CA ASP A 340 19.17 -8.84 -7.48
C ASP A 340 19.80 -8.08 -8.66
N LEU A 341 20.51 -6.99 -8.37
CA LEU A 341 21.29 -6.20 -9.32
C LEU A 341 22.79 -6.47 -9.19
N SER A 342 23.19 -7.60 -8.58
CA SER A 342 24.60 -7.86 -8.32
C SER A 342 25.42 -7.91 -9.61
N SER A 343 26.54 -7.19 -9.60
CA SER A 343 27.44 -7.02 -10.75
C SER A 343 26.77 -6.46 -12.02
N ALA A 344 25.58 -5.84 -11.93
CA ALA A 344 24.94 -5.18 -13.05
C ALA A 344 25.64 -3.86 -13.40
N ASN A 345 25.60 -3.47 -14.68
CA ASN A 345 26.11 -2.17 -15.12
C ASN A 345 24.98 -1.14 -15.21
N LEU A 346 24.83 -0.31 -14.18
CA LEU A 346 23.85 0.78 -14.08
C LEU A 346 24.45 2.16 -14.40
N ASP A 347 25.62 2.21 -15.04
CA ASP A 347 26.26 3.49 -15.38
C ASP A 347 25.28 4.39 -16.14
N TYR A 348 25.22 5.67 -15.73
CA TYR A 348 24.31 6.68 -16.28
C TYR A 348 22.81 6.34 -16.24
N ALA A 349 22.39 5.31 -15.50
CA ALA A 349 20.98 4.98 -15.32
C ALA A 349 20.25 6.09 -14.53
N ASP A 350 18.95 6.26 -14.79
CA ASP A 350 18.07 7.09 -13.97
C ASP A 350 17.29 6.22 -12.99
N LEU A 351 17.63 6.28 -11.71
CA LEU A 351 16.94 5.61 -10.59
C LEU A 351 16.28 6.64 -9.67
N SER A 352 16.02 7.86 -10.16
CA SER A 352 15.37 8.88 -9.34
C SER A 352 14.01 8.40 -8.83
N GLU A 353 13.72 8.66 -7.55
CA GLU A 353 12.48 8.27 -6.88
C GLU A 353 12.19 6.75 -6.88
N ALA A 354 13.17 5.91 -7.26
CA ALA A 354 13.01 4.46 -7.29
C ALA A 354 13.04 3.84 -5.89
N ASN A 355 12.31 2.75 -5.70
CA ASN A 355 12.30 1.99 -4.45
C ASN A 355 13.25 0.80 -4.54
N LEU A 356 14.34 0.78 -3.77
CA LEU A 356 15.40 -0.24 -3.79
C LEU A 356 15.54 -0.92 -2.42
N ILE A 357 14.44 -1.04 -1.65
CA ILE A 357 14.49 -1.64 -0.31
C ILE A 357 15.05 -3.04 -0.41
N LYS A 358 16.13 -3.31 0.35
CA LYS A 358 16.83 -4.60 0.38
C LYS A 358 17.28 -5.12 -0.98
N ALA A 359 17.47 -4.24 -1.97
CA ALA A 359 18.05 -4.62 -3.26
C ALA A 359 19.52 -5.05 -3.08
N ASN A 360 19.95 -6.03 -3.86
CA ASN A 360 21.34 -6.47 -3.88
C ASN A 360 22.09 -5.77 -5.03
N LEU A 361 22.89 -4.76 -4.71
CA LEU A 361 23.74 -4.02 -5.63
C LEU A 361 25.22 -4.42 -5.50
N ASN A 362 25.53 -5.56 -4.88
CA ASN A 362 26.90 -5.98 -4.65
C ASN A 362 27.67 -6.08 -5.98
N GLY A 363 28.81 -5.41 -6.09
CA GLY A 363 29.61 -5.40 -7.32
C GLY A 363 29.04 -4.59 -8.49
N ALA A 364 27.88 -3.93 -8.33
CA ALA A 364 27.25 -3.15 -9.39
C ALA A 364 28.06 -1.89 -9.75
N TYR A 365 27.94 -1.43 -10.99
CA TYR A 365 28.53 -0.16 -11.45
C TYR A 365 27.49 0.94 -11.46
N LEU A 366 27.82 2.06 -10.80
CA LEU A 366 26.88 3.16 -10.57
C LEU A 366 27.47 4.51 -11.00
N MET A 367 28.38 4.52 -11.98
CA MET A 367 29.04 5.75 -12.41
C MET A 367 28.04 6.66 -13.13
N GLY A 368 27.83 7.86 -12.60
CA GLY A 368 26.89 8.83 -13.17
C GLY A 368 25.41 8.43 -13.04
N THR A 369 25.09 7.39 -12.27
CA THR A 369 23.71 6.98 -11.99
C THR A 369 22.98 8.04 -11.16
N ASN A 370 21.76 8.40 -11.55
CA ASN A 370 20.92 9.32 -10.81
C ASN A 370 20.11 8.56 -9.75
N LEU A 371 20.47 8.68 -8.46
CA LEU A 371 19.73 8.08 -7.34
C LEU A 371 18.86 9.10 -6.58
N SER A 372 18.52 10.22 -7.22
CA SER A 372 17.80 11.33 -6.60
C SER A 372 16.49 10.90 -5.95
N GLY A 373 16.37 10.96 -4.62
CA GLY A 373 15.14 10.57 -3.92
C GLY A 373 14.84 9.06 -3.90
N ALA A 374 15.78 8.22 -4.34
CA ALA A 374 15.64 6.77 -4.27
C ALA A 374 15.63 6.26 -2.81
N ASN A 375 14.93 5.17 -2.54
CA ASN A 375 14.90 4.54 -1.22
C ASN A 375 15.81 3.31 -1.18
N LEU A 376 17.01 3.43 -0.60
CA LEU A 376 17.98 2.33 -0.49
C LEU A 376 17.94 1.59 0.86
N LYS A 377 16.87 1.72 1.66
CA LYS A 377 16.78 1.10 2.98
C LYS A 377 17.11 -0.40 2.93
N GLY A 378 18.17 -0.82 3.64
CA GLY A 378 18.59 -2.21 3.70
C GLY A 378 19.31 -2.74 2.45
N ALA A 379 19.63 -1.89 1.47
CA ALA A 379 20.31 -2.30 0.24
C ALA A 379 21.78 -2.68 0.51
N TYR A 380 22.30 -3.61 -0.30
CA TYR A 380 23.67 -4.12 -0.20
C TYR A 380 24.54 -3.56 -1.32
N LEU A 381 25.54 -2.74 -1.01
CA LEU A 381 26.46 -2.13 -2.00
C LEU A 381 27.90 -2.63 -1.86
N GLY A 382 28.12 -3.81 -1.29
CA GLY A 382 29.46 -4.35 -1.10
C GLY A 382 30.16 -4.59 -2.44
N LYS A 383 31.39 -4.08 -2.58
CA LYS A 383 32.17 -4.07 -3.84
C LYS A 383 31.51 -3.29 -4.98
N ALA A 384 30.42 -2.56 -4.75
CA ALA A 384 29.83 -1.70 -5.77
C ALA A 384 30.79 -0.55 -6.11
N PHE A 385 30.78 -0.13 -7.36
CA PHE A 385 31.60 0.97 -7.86
C PHE A 385 30.79 2.26 -7.85
N LEU A 386 30.99 3.06 -6.81
CA LEU A 386 30.32 4.34 -6.55
C LEU A 386 31.15 5.52 -7.07
N LEU A 387 31.95 5.28 -8.10
CA LEU A 387 32.99 6.20 -8.58
C LEU A 387 32.31 7.49 -9.03
N GLY A 388 32.75 8.58 -8.38
CA GLY A 388 32.00 9.82 -8.31
C GLY A 388 31.58 10.35 -9.67
N ASN A 389 30.35 10.86 -9.69
CA ASN A 389 30.00 12.17 -10.25
C ASN A 389 30.92 12.61 -11.39
N VAL A 390 30.38 12.54 -12.60
CA VAL A 390 30.83 13.31 -13.76
C VAL A 390 31.54 14.58 -13.28
N TYR A 391 32.86 14.65 -13.50
CA TYR A 391 33.57 15.91 -13.47
C TYR A 391 32.80 16.85 -14.40
N GLU A 392 32.13 17.85 -13.83
CA GLU A 392 31.30 18.84 -14.55
C GLU A 392 32.06 19.55 -15.69
N GLY A 393 33.40 19.42 -15.72
CA GLY A 393 34.29 20.01 -16.74
C GLY A 393 34.84 19.07 -17.83
N SER A 394 34.46 17.79 -17.93
CA SER A 394 35.07 16.88 -18.94
C SER A 394 34.10 16.05 -19.78
N LEU A 395 32.83 16.46 -19.90
CA LEU A 395 31.96 15.90 -20.94
C LEU A 395 32.37 16.50 -22.30
N ASP A 396 33.19 15.77 -23.05
CA ASP A 396 33.21 15.97 -24.50
C ASP A 396 31.78 15.84 -25.05
N LYS A 397 31.50 16.68 -26.05
CA LYS A 397 30.18 17.22 -26.42
C LYS A 397 29.10 16.31 -27.06
N PRO A 398 29.08 14.96 -27.01
CA PRO A 398 27.87 14.23 -27.43
C PRO A 398 26.89 13.88 -26.29
N ILE A 399 27.35 13.70 -25.04
CA ILE A 399 26.53 13.09 -23.97
C ILE A 399 25.71 14.14 -23.20
N SER A 400 26.20 15.37 -23.08
CA SER A 400 25.49 16.47 -22.41
C SER A 400 24.18 16.88 -23.10
N LYS A 401 24.03 16.64 -24.41
CA LYS A 401 22.81 16.97 -25.17
C LYS A 401 21.64 16.02 -24.95
N VAL A 402 21.89 14.79 -24.50
CA VAL A 402 20.83 13.79 -24.26
C VAL A 402 20.12 14.04 -22.93
N PHE A 403 20.84 14.57 -21.94
CA PHE A 403 20.33 14.81 -20.59
C PHE A 403 20.01 16.30 -20.31
N SER A 404 20.10 17.18 -21.32
CA SER A 404 19.81 18.61 -21.21
C SER A 404 18.35 18.93 -21.52
N LYS A 405 17.41 18.47 -20.69
CA LYS A 405 16.13 19.17 -20.46
C LYS A 405 15.64 18.79 -19.06
N GLY A 406 16.17 19.46 -18.03
CA GLY A 406 15.52 19.40 -16.73
C GLY A 406 16.32 19.63 -15.45
N SER A 407 17.62 19.91 -15.46
CA SER A 407 18.33 20.36 -14.24
C SER A 407 19.79 20.72 -14.52
N SER A 408 20.01 21.85 -15.20
CA SER A 408 21.31 22.52 -15.18
C SER A 408 21.44 23.29 -13.86
N GLY A 409 21.91 22.63 -12.82
CA GLY A 409 22.16 23.27 -11.53
C GLY A 409 22.15 22.26 -10.40
N THR A 410 23.34 21.81 -10.01
CA THR A 410 23.57 21.01 -8.80
C THR A 410 22.94 19.60 -8.84
N ILE A 411 23.61 18.66 -9.51
CA ILE A 411 23.33 17.21 -9.39
C ILE A 411 23.79 16.67 -8.01
N ALA A 412 24.74 17.38 -7.37
CA ALA A 412 25.33 17.00 -6.10
C ALA A 412 24.34 16.82 -4.92
N PRO A 413 23.32 17.67 -4.66
CA PRO A 413 22.55 17.61 -3.42
C PRO A 413 21.60 16.41 -3.33
N ILE A 414 21.20 15.82 -4.46
CA ILE A 414 20.07 14.88 -4.51
C ILE A 414 20.54 13.41 -4.47
N LEU A 415 21.77 13.12 -4.93
CA LEU A 415 22.44 11.82 -4.78
C LEU A 415 22.51 11.39 -3.30
N TYR A 416 22.69 12.37 -2.41
CA TYR A 416 23.01 12.09 -1.02
C TYR A 416 21.83 11.55 -0.24
N LYS A 417 20.60 12.07 -0.41
CA LYS A 417 19.42 11.67 0.39
C LYS A 417 19.10 10.18 0.31
N ALA A 418 19.28 9.56 -0.85
CA ALA A 418 19.03 8.13 -1.02
C ALA A 418 20.01 7.24 -0.23
N LEU A 419 21.24 7.70 -0.03
CA LEU A 419 22.33 6.95 0.62
C LEU A 419 22.31 7.07 2.16
N LEU A 420 21.37 7.83 2.74
CA LEU A 420 21.35 8.22 4.17
C LEU A 420 20.61 7.25 5.10
N ASN A 421 20.27 6.04 4.68
CA ASN A 421 19.63 5.07 5.58
C ASN A 421 20.69 4.25 6.33
N ASP A 422 20.64 4.21 7.67
CA ASP A 422 21.55 3.41 8.51
C ASP A 422 21.53 1.90 8.20
N GLU A 423 20.45 1.44 7.57
CA GLU A 423 20.30 0.05 7.13
C GLU A 423 21.04 -0.23 5.81
N THR A 424 21.48 0.78 5.07
CA THR A 424 22.24 0.61 3.82
C THR A 424 23.67 0.16 4.12
N ASN A 425 24.08 -0.94 3.50
CA ASN A 425 25.41 -1.52 3.70
C ASN A 425 26.39 -1.06 2.61
N PHE A 426 27.39 -0.28 3.00
CA PHE A 426 28.47 0.20 2.12
C PHE A 426 29.79 -0.58 2.27
N ASP A 427 29.86 -1.59 3.15
CA ASP A 427 31.11 -2.29 3.42
C ASP A 427 31.67 -2.99 2.17
N GLY A 428 32.90 -2.63 1.82
CA GLY A 428 33.62 -3.11 0.65
C GLY A 428 33.39 -2.33 -0.64
N ALA A 429 32.49 -1.33 -0.68
CA ALA A 429 32.24 -0.50 -1.85
C ALA A 429 33.48 0.33 -2.26
N TYR A 430 33.60 0.64 -3.55
CA TYR A 430 34.72 1.40 -4.12
C TYR A 430 34.32 2.83 -4.49
N VAL A 431 35.16 3.80 -4.14
CA VAL A 431 34.99 5.23 -4.45
C VAL A 431 36.30 5.82 -4.97
N THR A 432 36.24 6.92 -5.71
CA THR A 432 37.42 7.67 -6.19
C THR A 432 37.82 8.84 -5.28
N ASP A 433 36.95 9.22 -4.35
CA ASP A 433 37.15 10.40 -3.50
C ASP A 433 37.22 10.01 -2.02
N PRO A 434 38.33 10.28 -1.32
CA PRO A 434 38.46 9.98 0.10
C PRO A 434 37.54 10.85 0.98
N ARG A 435 36.99 11.95 0.45
CA ARG A 435 36.03 12.83 1.12
C ARG A 435 34.58 12.46 0.82
N PHE A 436 34.31 11.27 0.27
CA PHE A 436 32.97 10.80 -0.09
C PHE A 436 31.93 11.06 1.02
N PHE A 437 32.18 10.54 2.22
CA PHE A 437 31.30 10.75 3.39
C PHE A 437 31.22 12.21 3.86
N GLN A 438 32.30 13.00 3.74
CA GLN A 438 32.27 14.43 4.11
C GLN A 438 31.41 15.25 3.14
N LYS A 439 31.49 14.92 1.84
CA LYS A 439 30.65 15.51 0.81
C LYS A 439 29.18 15.16 1.04
N ILE A 440 28.87 13.92 1.43
CA ILE A 440 27.53 13.53 1.88
C ILE A 440 27.10 14.38 3.10
N ASN A 441 27.94 14.46 4.14
CA ASN A 441 27.64 15.13 5.42
C ASN A 441 27.24 16.61 5.27
N LYS A 442 27.87 17.35 4.35
CA LYS A 442 27.56 18.77 4.11
C LYS A 442 26.08 19.00 3.76
N TYR A 443 25.40 18.00 3.19
CA TYR A 443 24.00 18.07 2.81
C TYR A 443 23.05 17.44 3.84
N ILE A 444 23.57 16.71 4.85
CA ILE A 444 22.79 16.07 5.93
C ILE A 444 22.24 17.11 6.91
N LEU A 445 22.94 18.22 7.14
CA LEU A 445 22.61 19.21 8.17
C LEU A 445 21.23 19.90 8.00
N ASN A 446 20.49 19.61 6.91
CA ASN A 446 19.17 20.16 6.62
C ASN A 446 18.01 19.13 6.73
N ASP A 447 18.27 17.84 6.98
CA ASP A 447 17.24 16.78 7.04
C ASP A 447 17.27 16.07 8.40
N THR A 448 16.21 16.23 9.20
CA THR A 448 16.23 16.01 10.67
C THR A 448 15.78 14.63 11.13
N GLU A 449 15.40 13.71 10.24
CA GLU A 449 14.64 12.51 10.65
C GLU A 449 15.48 11.29 11.08
N ARG A 450 16.79 11.23 10.80
CA ARG A 450 17.78 10.28 11.37
C ARG A 450 19.16 10.51 10.72
N PRO A 451 20.19 10.97 11.45
CA PRO A 451 21.50 11.17 10.85
C PRO A 451 22.19 9.82 10.62
N PHE A 452 22.49 9.48 9.36
CA PHE A 452 23.35 8.36 9.00
C PHE A 452 24.66 8.40 9.81
N ASP A 453 25.01 7.33 10.53
CA ASP A 453 26.23 7.31 11.33
C ASP A 453 27.49 7.18 10.45
N LEU A 454 28.03 8.33 10.04
CA LEU A 454 29.26 8.44 9.25
C LEU A 454 30.48 7.85 9.99
N ASN A 455 30.43 7.72 11.32
CA ASN A 455 31.54 7.15 12.08
C ASN A 455 31.62 5.63 11.94
N ARG A 456 30.57 4.96 11.45
CA ARG A 456 30.53 3.51 11.26
C ARG A 456 31.48 3.01 10.16
N TYR A 457 31.92 3.89 9.26
CA TYR A 457 32.76 3.53 8.12
C TYR A 457 34.12 4.26 8.11
N LYS A 458 35.13 3.60 7.56
CA LYS A 458 36.44 4.17 7.21
C LYS A 458 36.68 4.03 5.71
N ILE A 459 37.35 5.00 5.10
CA ILE A 459 37.75 4.94 3.69
C ILE A 459 39.25 4.68 3.63
N THR A 460 39.65 3.56 3.03
CA THR A 460 41.06 3.14 2.91
C THR A 460 41.49 3.17 1.45
N LYS A 461 42.62 3.82 1.15
CA LYS A 461 43.20 3.80 -0.21
C LYS A 461 43.62 2.37 -0.55
N LEU A 462 43.25 1.88 -1.73
CA LEU A 462 43.75 0.60 -2.24
C LEU A 462 45.20 0.75 -2.70
N LYS A 463 45.97 -0.33 -2.58
CA LYS A 463 47.31 -0.42 -3.14
C LYS A 463 47.21 -0.54 -4.66
N ASP A 464 48.24 -0.09 -5.37
CA ASP A 464 48.25 -0.14 -6.84
C ASP A 464 48.14 -1.59 -7.36
N GLU A 465 48.76 -2.56 -6.68
CA GLU A 465 48.61 -4.01 -6.95
C GLU A 465 47.15 -4.49 -6.85
N ASP A 466 46.43 -4.08 -5.79
CA ASP A 466 45.02 -4.43 -5.59
C ASP A 466 44.14 -3.78 -6.66
N VAL A 467 44.49 -2.55 -7.07
CA VAL A 467 43.82 -1.87 -8.19
C VAL A 467 44.09 -2.60 -9.49
N GLU A 468 45.31 -3.07 -9.75
CA GLU A 468 45.62 -3.86 -10.94
C GLU A 468 44.85 -5.18 -10.97
N ILE A 469 44.75 -5.89 -9.84
CA ILE A 469 43.93 -7.11 -9.71
C ILE A 469 42.45 -6.80 -9.91
N LEU A 470 41.97 -5.67 -9.42
CA LEU A 470 40.60 -5.23 -9.65
C LEU A 470 40.36 -4.95 -11.13
N MET A 471 41.31 -4.29 -11.79
CA MET A 471 41.25 -3.88 -13.19
C MET A 471 41.57 -5.01 -14.18
N SER A 472 42.20 -6.10 -13.73
CA SER A 472 42.51 -7.26 -14.56
C SER A 472 41.25 -8.06 -14.92
N LYS A 473 40.19 -7.95 -14.12
CA LYS A 473 38.91 -8.62 -14.40
C LYS A 473 38.33 -8.10 -15.71
N HIS A 474 38.16 -9.00 -16.67
CA HIS A 474 37.81 -8.69 -18.06
C HIS A 474 36.62 -7.73 -18.22
N TRP A 475 35.56 -7.92 -17.41
CA TRP A 475 34.35 -7.10 -17.45
C TRP A 475 34.55 -5.69 -16.83
N ILE A 476 35.38 -5.56 -15.79
CA ILE A 476 35.84 -4.25 -15.27
C ILE A 476 36.63 -3.54 -16.37
N ARG A 477 37.61 -4.21 -16.98
CA ARG A 477 38.44 -3.65 -18.06
C ARG A 477 37.64 -3.20 -19.29
N LYS A 478 36.57 -3.91 -19.65
CA LYS A 478 35.75 -3.60 -20.84
C LYS A 478 34.79 -2.42 -20.62
N ASN A 479 34.22 -2.29 -19.41
CA ASN A 479 33.23 -1.26 -19.07
C ASN A 479 33.85 0.00 -18.43
N TRP A 480 35.04 -0.12 -17.84
CA TRP A 480 35.77 0.99 -17.25
C TRP A 480 36.47 1.82 -18.33
N ARG A 481 35.76 2.81 -18.89
CA ARG A 481 36.29 3.72 -19.92
C ARG A 481 36.38 5.19 -19.50
N VAL A 482 36.18 5.52 -18.23
CA VAL A 482 36.41 6.89 -17.74
C VAL A 482 37.77 6.99 -17.07
N GLY A 483 38.74 7.43 -17.86
CA GLY A 483 39.68 8.47 -17.44
C GLY A 483 40.76 8.09 -16.42
N ARG A 484 41.92 7.70 -16.96
CA ARG A 484 43.29 7.79 -16.41
C ARG A 484 43.76 6.63 -15.51
N LYS A 485 44.92 6.09 -15.88
CA LYS A 485 45.77 5.15 -15.11
C LYS A 485 46.17 5.63 -13.69
N ASN A 486 45.72 6.81 -13.26
CA ASN A 486 46.20 7.48 -12.04
C ASN A 486 45.07 7.96 -11.09
N VAL A 487 43.83 7.49 -11.26
CA VAL A 487 42.77 7.84 -10.31
C VAL A 487 42.87 6.91 -9.11
N PRO A 488 43.15 7.43 -7.89
CA PRO A 488 43.22 6.60 -6.71
C PRO A 488 41.84 5.98 -6.41
N ILE A 489 41.82 4.67 -6.17
CA ILE A 489 40.62 3.97 -5.74
C ILE A 489 40.72 3.77 -4.23
N TYR A 490 39.62 4.04 -3.54
CA TYR A 490 39.47 3.80 -2.13
C TYR A 490 38.36 2.78 -1.91
N GLN A 491 38.46 2.05 -0.82
CA GLN A 491 37.46 1.11 -0.38
C GLN A 491 36.84 1.59 0.93
N ILE A 492 35.51 1.58 0.97
CA ILE A 492 34.74 1.79 2.19
C ILE A 492 34.82 0.50 3.00
N ARG A 493 35.12 0.61 4.29
CA ARG A 493 35.15 -0.50 5.23
C ARG A 493 34.36 -0.17 6.47
N LEU A 494 33.60 -1.13 6.96
CA LEU A 494 33.00 -1.05 8.30
C LEU A 494 34.13 -0.95 9.34
N LYS A 495 34.00 -0.05 10.33
CA LYS A 495 35.02 0.14 11.36
C LYS A 495 35.13 -1.03 12.32
#